data_AF-A0A384N314-F1
#
_entry.id   AF-A0A384N314-F1
#
_cell.length_a   1.000
_cell.length_b   1.000
_cell.length_c   1.000
_cell.angle_alpha   90.00
_cell.angle_beta   90.00
_cell.angle_gamma   90.00
#
_symmetry.space_group_name_H-M   'P 1'
#
loop_
_entity.id
_entity.type
_entity.pdbx_description
1 polymer ?
#
loop_
_entity_poly.entity_id
_entity_poly.type
_entity_poly.pdbx_seq_one_letter_code
_entity_poly.pdbx_strand_id
1 'polypeptide(L)'
;TVAVSEPSPGVPQFMSMGYLDGIPFTRYDSERGQKVPLTQWIKDGAEPGYWERQTQICEGWRHVEARNLETLQDRYNQSGGLHTLLWVYGCDLLSDGSIRGSSRLGYDGWDHLSFDPKSGKFVPANSSAETNGKHWEQEGIEVERWTNYLKHLCPESLRKYVG
;
A
#
# COMPACT_ATOMS: atom_id res chain seq x y z
N THR A 1 3.90 0.69 0.12
CA THR A 1 4.59 -0.61 0.23
C THR A 1 5.44 -0.82 -0.99
N VAL A 2 6.48 -1.65 -0.88
CA VAL A 2 7.35 -2.05 -1.97
C VAL A 2 7.49 -3.57 -1.91
N ALA A 3 7.29 -4.24 -3.02
CA ALA A 3 7.58 -5.67 -3.17
C ALA A 3 8.49 -5.93 -4.36
N VAL A 4 9.29 -6.98 -4.27
CA VAL A 4 10.20 -7.44 -5.32
C VAL A 4 10.03 -8.93 -5.60
N SER A 5 10.14 -9.34 -6.87
CA SER A 5 10.07 -10.76 -7.26
C SER A 5 11.32 -11.53 -6.83
N GLU A 6 12.48 -10.88 -6.89
CA GLU A 6 13.79 -11.46 -6.61
C GLU A 6 14.47 -10.71 -5.45
N PRO A 7 14.23 -11.09 -4.17
CA PRO A 7 14.90 -10.48 -3.03
C PRO A 7 16.39 -10.81 -3.01
N SER A 8 17.19 -9.93 -2.41
CA SER A 8 18.64 -10.10 -2.25
C SER A 8 19.10 -9.51 -0.91
N PRO A 9 20.33 -9.79 -0.43
CA PRO A 9 20.80 -9.24 0.84
C PRO A 9 20.68 -7.71 0.90
N GLY A 10 19.85 -7.19 1.82
CA GLY A 10 19.58 -5.76 1.96
C GLY A 10 18.42 -5.23 1.09
N VAL A 11 17.82 -6.08 0.25
CA VAL A 11 16.60 -5.83 -0.50
C VAL A 11 15.55 -6.88 -0.11
N PRO A 12 14.75 -6.62 0.94
CA PRO A 12 13.73 -7.55 1.41
C PRO A 12 12.65 -7.79 0.34
N GLN A 13 12.01 -8.96 0.36
CA GLN A 13 10.89 -9.27 -0.53
C GLN A 13 9.76 -8.23 -0.43
N PHE A 14 9.49 -7.72 0.77
CA PHE A 14 8.46 -6.71 1.00
C PHE A 14 8.88 -5.70 2.06
N MET A 15 8.50 -4.43 1.85
CA MET A 15 8.72 -3.32 2.76
C MET A 15 7.46 -2.43 2.86
N SER A 16 7.18 -1.94 4.06
CA SER A 16 6.12 -0.96 4.32
C SER A 16 6.65 0.20 5.15
N MET A 17 6.58 1.41 4.59
CA MET A 17 6.94 2.65 5.28
C MET A 17 5.74 3.58 5.39
N GLY A 18 5.60 4.22 6.56
CA GLY A 18 4.62 5.27 6.79
C GLY A 18 5.29 6.63 6.91
N TYR A 19 4.68 7.66 6.32
CA TYR A 19 5.14 9.04 6.35
C TYR A 19 4.03 9.96 6.87
N LEU A 20 4.40 10.97 7.65
CA LEU A 20 3.55 12.08 8.05
C LEU A 20 4.31 13.38 7.73
N ASP A 21 3.75 14.24 6.88
CA ASP A 21 4.41 15.46 6.39
C ASP A 21 5.84 15.22 5.85
N GLY A 22 6.03 14.11 5.14
CA GLY A 22 7.32 13.71 4.58
C GLY A 22 8.30 13.08 5.59
N ILE A 23 7.95 13.02 6.87
CA ILE A 23 8.78 12.43 7.92
C ILE A 23 8.42 10.95 8.08
N PRO A 24 9.38 10.02 7.93
CA PRO A 24 9.11 8.60 8.12
C PRO A 24 8.87 8.31 9.61
N PHE A 25 7.75 7.66 9.93
CA PHE A 25 7.36 7.38 11.32
C PHE A 25 7.20 5.88 11.62
N THR A 26 7.02 5.03 10.61
CA THR A 26 7.04 3.57 10.80
C THR A 26 7.76 2.85 9.67
N ARG A 27 8.31 1.68 9.98
CA ARG A 27 8.92 0.77 9.01
C ARG A 27 8.59 -0.68 9.33
N TYR A 28 8.41 -1.48 8.29
CA TYR A 28 8.44 -2.93 8.30
C TYR A 28 9.29 -3.37 7.11
N ASP A 29 10.10 -4.41 7.28
CA ASP A 29 10.69 -5.18 6.19
C ASP A 29 10.58 -6.69 6.49
N SER A 30 10.45 -7.49 5.43
CA SER A 30 10.21 -8.93 5.55
C SER A 30 11.42 -9.74 6.01
N GLU A 31 12.61 -9.15 6.04
CA GLU A 31 13.80 -9.77 6.65
C GLU A 31 13.68 -9.79 8.18
N ARG A 32 13.13 -8.73 8.78
CA ARG A 32 12.91 -8.64 10.23
C ARG A 32 11.55 -9.15 10.67
N GLY A 33 10.54 -9.05 9.81
CA GLY A 33 9.18 -9.52 10.10
C GLY A 33 8.47 -8.73 11.22
N GLN A 34 8.85 -7.46 11.45
CA GLN A 34 8.25 -6.65 12.51
C GLN A 34 8.01 -5.19 12.06
N LYS A 35 6.82 -4.66 12.36
CA LYS A 35 6.52 -3.23 12.21
C LYS A 35 7.04 -2.48 13.43
N VAL A 36 7.88 -1.49 13.21
CA VAL A 36 8.54 -0.71 14.27
C VAL A 36 8.30 0.79 14.12
N PRO A 37 8.25 1.54 15.23
CA PRO A 37 8.26 3.00 15.21
C PRO A 37 9.63 3.54 14.80
N LEU A 38 9.63 4.66 14.08
CA LEU A 38 10.82 5.44 13.75
C LEU A 38 10.88 6.79 14.50
N THR A 39 9.78 7.16 15.16
CA THR A 39 9.67 8.39 15.96
C THR A 39 9.11 8.08 17.35
N GLN A 40 9.43 8.94 18.32
CA GLN A 40 9.01 8.73 19.71
C GLN A 40 7.50 8.93 19.89
N TRP A 41 6.89 9.89 19.19
CA TRP A 41 5.47 10.21 19.32
C TRP A 41 4.56 9.04 18.92
N ILE A 42 4.87 8.30 17.85
CA ILE A 42 4.04 7.15 17.46
C ILE A 42 4.26 5.97 18.40
N LYS A 43 5.48 5.82 18.93
CA LYS A 43 5.80 4.78 19.92
C LYS A 43 4.94 4.96 21.18
N ASP A 44 4.84 6.20 21.67
CA ASP A 44 4.12 6.52 22.91
C ASP A 44 2.60 6.64 22.69
N GLY A 45 2.16 7.02 21.49
CA GLY A 45 0.73 7.16 21.12
C GLY A 45 0.05 5.90 20.61
N ALA A 46 0.78 4.78 20.50
CA ALA A 46 0.25 3.50 20.04
C ALA A 46 -0.50 2.78 21.17
N GLU A 47 -1.73 2.34 20.87
CA GLU A 47 -2.52 1.55 21.79
C GLU A 47 -1.95 0.13 21.99
N PRO A 48 -2.29 -0.56 23.11
CA PRO A 48 -1.90 -1.95 23.32
C PRO A 48 -2.30 -2.84 22.12
N GLY A 49 -1.36 -3.64 21.64
CA GLY A 49 -1.55 -4.54 20.50
C GLY A 49 -1.48 -3.87 19.12
N TYR A 50 -1.30 -2.55 19.02
CA TYR A 50 -1.17 -1.84 17.74
C TYR A 50 -0.04 -2.43 16.88
N TRP A 51 1.17 -2.56 17.42
CA TRP A 51 2.35 -3.02 16.68
C TRP A 51 2.23 -4.46 16.19
N GLU A 52 1.65 -5.34 17.00
CA GLU A 52 1.39 -6.73 16.62
C GLU A 52 0.38 -6.79 15.46
N ARG A 53 -0.73 -6.05 15.58
CA ARG A 53 -1.75 -5.96 14.52
C ARG A 53 -1.17 -5.40 13.22
N GLN A 54 -0.39 -4.32 13.30
CA GLN A 54 0.25 -3.75 12.11
C GLN A 54 1.29 -4.69 11.48
N THR A 55 1.97 -5.49 12.30
CA THR A 55 2.90 -6.53 11.80
C THR A 55 2.14 -7.61 11.05
N GLN A 56 1.04 -8.13 11.60
CA GLN A 56 0.19 -9.13 10.93
C GLN A 56 -0.40 -8.58 9.62
N ILE A 57 -0.82 -7.32 9.59
CA ILE A 57 -1.27 -6.65 8.37
C ILE A 57 -0.16 -6.62 7.31
N CYS A 58 1.07 -6.27 7.70
CA CYS A 58 2.21 -6.26 6.78
C CYS A 58 2.54 -7.64 6.25
N GLU A 59 2.47 -8.70 7.07
CA GLU A 59 2.63 -10.09 6.60
C GLU A 59 1.55 -10.49 5.59
N GLY A 60 0.29 -10.11 5.85
CA GLY A 60 -0.80 -10.34 4.89
C GLY A 60 -0.52 -9.64 3.55
N TRP A 61 -0.09 -8.38 3.59
CA TRP A 61 0.28 -7.63 2.39
C TRP A 61 1.48 -8.23 1.65
N ARG A 62 2.48 -8.75 2.35
CA ARG A 62 3.62 -9.43 1.73
C ARG A 62 3.16 -10.58 0.83
N HIS A 63 2.22 -11.41 1.30
CA HIS A 63 1.68 -12.51 0.52
C HIS A 63 0.84 -12.04 -0.68
N VAL A 64 0.01 -11.01 -0.48
CA VAL A 64 -0.82 -10.42 -1.55
C VAL A 64 0.06 -9.81 -2.64
N GLU A 65 1.07 -9.02 -2.27
CA GLU A 65 1.95 -8.37 -3.26
C GLU A 65 2.85 -9.37 -4.00
N ALA A 66 3.31 -10.44 -3.33
CA ALA A 66 4.01 -11.53 -4.01
C ALA A 66 3.14 -12.19 -5.10
N ARG A 67 1.88 -12.52 -4.79
CA ARG A 67 0.93 -13.07 -5.77
C ARG A 67 0.61 -12.07 -6.89
N ASN A 68 0.50 -10.79 -6.56
CA ASN A 68 0.29 -9.74 -7.55
C ASN A 68 1.47 -9.63 -8.51
N LEU A 69 2.71 -9.74 -8.03
CA LEU A 69 3.91 -9.77 -8.87
C LEU A 69 3.89 -10.96 -9.85
N GLU A 70 3.54 -12.17 -9.38
CA GLU A 70 3.40 -13.35 -10.25
C GLU A 70 2.33 -13.11 -11.33
N THR A 71 1.17 -12.61 -10.92
CA THR A 71 0.04 -12.31 -11.83
C THR A 71 0.41 -11.27 -12.88
N LEU A 72 1.19 -10.25 -12.51
CA LEU A 72 1.62 -9.20 -13.43
C LEU A 72 2.66 -9.72 -14.42
N GLN A 73 3.64 -10.49 -13.96
CA GLN A 73 4.62 -11.12 -14.84
C GLN A 73 3.94 -11.95 -15.94
N ASP A 74 2.98 -12.81 -15.56
CA ASP A 74 2.20 -13.60 -16.51
C ASP A 74 1.45 -12.72 -17.52
N ARG A 75 0.79 -11.65 -17.05
CA ARG A 75 0.00 -10.75 -17.91
C ARG A 75 0.83 -9.95 -18.89
N TYR A 76 2.05 -9.60 -18.50
CA TYR A 76 3.00 -8.91 -19.38
C TYR A 76 3.87 -9.89 -20.18
N ASN A 77 3.61 -11.20 -20.09
CA ASN A 77 4.40 -12.27 -20.72
C ASN A 77 5.90 -12.19 -20.39
N GLN A 78 6.22 -11.79 -19.15
CA GLN A 78 7.58 -11.70 -18.64
C GLN A 78 7.97 -13.01 -17.98
N SER A 79 9.21 -13.45 -18.15
CA SER A 79 9.74 -14.66 -17.52
C SER A 79 11.11 -14.40 -16.90
N GLY A 80 11.16 -14.57 -15.58
CA GLY A 80 12.36 -14.29 -14.77
C GLY A 80 12.75 -12.80 -14.78
N GLY A 81 13.70 -12.46 -13.91
CA GLY A 81 14.16 -11.09 -13.72
C GLY A 81 13.50 -10.41 -12.53
N LEU A 82 14.13 -9.31 -12.13
CA LEU A 82 13.67 -8.48 -11.04
C LEU A 82 12.50 -7.61 -11.50
N HIS A 83 11.35 -7.86 -10.89
CA HIS A 83 10.14 -7.07 -11.03
C HIS A 83 9.80 -6.39 -9.72
N THR A 84 9.22 -5.20 -9.82
CA THR A 84 8.92 -4.36 -8.66
C THR A 84 7.47 -3.94 -8.65
N LEU A 85 6.87 -3.99 -7.46
CA LEU A 85 5.57 -3.39 -7.18
C LEU A 85 5.76 -2.28 -6.16
N LEU A 86 5.20 -1.11 -6.45
CA LEU A 86 5.17 0.03 -5.55
C LEU A 86 3.72 0.47 -5.35
N TRP A 87 3.23 0.36 -4.12
CA TRP A 87 1.92 0.90 -3.75
C TRP A 87 2.08 2.14 -2.89
N VAL A 88 1.66 3.29 -3.41
CA VAL A 88 1.61 4.55 -2.66
C VAL A 88 0.15 4.86 -2.36
N TYR A 89 -0.19 4.92 -1.08
CA TYR A 89 -1.55 5.19 -0.65
C TYR A 89 -1.56 5.95 0.68
N GLY A 90 -2.57 6.77 0.87
CA GLY A 90 -2.68 7.65 2.03
C GLY A 90 -3.78 8.68 1.85
N CYS A 91 -3.75 9.72 2.68
CA CYS A 91 -4.69 10.81 2.63
C CYS A 91 -4.02 12.10 3.06
N ASP A 92 -4.45 13.20 2.44
CA ASP A 92 -3.92 14.54 2.67
C ASP A 92 -5.01 15.42 3.29
N LEU A 93 -4.65 16.23 4.29
CA LEU A 93 -5.48 17.31 4.80
C LEU A 93 -5.22 18.56 3.95
N LEU A 94 -6.24 19.02 3.24
CA LEU A 94 -6.13 20.18 2.35
C LEU A 94 -6.38 21.48 3.12
N SER A 95 -5.99 22.61 2.51
CA SER A 95 -6.11 23.94 3.12
C SER A 95 -7.55 24.37 3.41
N ASP A 96 -8.53 23.78 2.72
CA ASP A 96 -9.96 24.00 2.95
C ASP A 96 -10.54 23.09 4.06
N GLY A 97 -9.68 22.30 4.72
CA GLY A 97 -10.05 21.35 5.77
C GLY A 97 -10.63 20.03 5.25
N SER A 98 -10.75 19.86 3.94
CA SER A 98 -11.16 18.59 3.35
C SER A 98 -10.03 17.56 3.39
N ILE A 99 -10.38 16.28 3.44
CA ILE A 99 -9.41 15.18 3.39
C ILE A 99 -9.56 14.46 2.06
N ARG A 100 -8.43 14.28 1.36
CA ARG A 100 -8.38 13.58 0.06
C ARG A 100 -7.57 12.31 0.19
N GLY A 101 -8.23 11.17 0.02
CA GLY A 101 -7.56 9.87 -0.13
C GLY A 101 -6.97 9.68 -1.53
N SER A 102 -5.83 9.01 -1.61
CA SER A 102 -5.20 8.57 -2.86
C SER A 102 -4.62 7.16 -2.73
N SER A 103 -4.63 6.41 -3.83
CA SER A 103 -4.01 5.10 -3.94
C SER A 103 -3.54 4.87 -5.38
N ARG A 104 -2.26 4.56 -5.54
CA ARG A 104 -1.57 4.34 -6.82
C ARG A 104 -0.66 3.13 -6.71
N LEU A 105 -0.77 2.25 -7.68
CA LEU A 105 0.03 1.05 -7.86
C LEU A 105 0.89 1.24 -9.11
N GLY A 106 2.21 1.16 -8.92
CA GLY A 106 3.19 1.12 -10.00
C GLY A 106 3.79 -0.28 -10.13
N TYR A 107 4.11 -0.65 -11.38
CA TYR A 107 4.77 -1.90 -11.74
C TYR A 107 6.00 -1.59 -12.62
N ASP A 108 7.17 -2.08 -12.24
CA ASP A 108 8.45 -1.83 -12.94
C ASP A 108 8.74 -0.35 -13.21
N GLY A 109 8.38 0.50 -12.23
CA GLY A 109 8.58 1.96 -12.28
C GLY A 109 7.54 2.73 -13.10
N TRP A 110 6.56 2.05 -13.69
CA TRP A 110 5.48 2.68 -14.46
C TRP A 110 4.18 2.67 -13.68
N ASP A 111 3.36 3.71 -13.88
CA ASP A 111 1.98 3.69 -13.38
C ASP A 111 1.23 2.50 -13.96
N HIS A 112 0.53 1.74 -13.10
CA HIS A 112 -0.23 0.57 -13.50
C HIS A 112 -1.72 0.74 -13.19
N LEU A 113 -2.06 1.02 -11.93
CA LEU A 113 -3.44 1.21 -11.47
C LEU A 113 -3.53 2.36 -10.47
N SER A 114 -4.68 3.01 -10.40
CA SER A 114 -5.08 3.86 -9.28
C SER A 114 -6.51 3.58 -8.86
N PHE A 115 -6.91 4.00 -7.67
CA PHE A 115 -8.28 3.82 -7.17
C PHE A 115 -8.96 5.17 -6.97
N ASP A 116 -10.15 5.35 -7.55
CA ASP A 116 -10.99 6.50 -7.32
C ASP A 116 -12.02 6.18 -6.22
N PRO A 117 -11.85 6.70 -4.99
CA PRO A 117 -12.79 6.44 -3.91
C PRO A 117 -14.17 7.07 -4.13
N LYS A 118 -14.32 8.05 -5.04
CA LYS A 118 -15.63 8.66 -5.33
C LYS A 118 -16.51 7.71 -6.12
N SER A 119 -15.99 7.17 -7.22
CA SER A 119 -16.71 6.21 -8.06
C SER A 119 -16.63 4.76 -7.56
N GLY A 120 -15.67 4.46 -6.68
CA GLY A 120 -15.42 3.08 -6.21
C GLY A 120 -14.81 2.20 -7.31
N LYS A 121 -14.04 2.80 -8.22
CA LYS A 121 -13.49 2.13 -9.39
C LYS A 121 -11.98 2.23 -9.47
N PHE A 122 -11.39 1.23 -10.11
CA PHE A 122 -9.99 1.26 -10.49
C PHE A 122 -9.82 1.98 -11.82
N VAL A 123 -8.83 2.86 -11.88
CA VAL A 123 -8.45 3.61 -13.07
C VAL A 123 -7.13 3.02 -13.59
N PRO A 124 -7.16 2.24 -14.68
CA PRO A 124 -5.97 1.62 -15.26
C PRO A 124 -5.14 2.66 -16.02
N ALA A 125 -3.81 2.51 -15.98
CA ALA A 125 -2.89 3.38 -16.71
C ALA A 125 -2.67 2.95 -18.17
N ASN A 126 -2.91 1.68 -18.48
CA ASN A 126 -2.73 1.10 -19.81
C ASN A 126 -3.70 -0.07 -20.06
N SER A 127 -3.72 -0.61 -21.28
CA SER A 127 -4.61 -1.71 -21.65
C SER A 127 -4.37 -3.01 -20.87
N SER A 128 -3.11 -3.30 -20.52
CA SER A 128 -2.76 -4.48 -19.71
C SER A 128 -3.30 -4.38 -18.28
N ALA A 129 -3.39 -3.16 -17.75
CA ALA A 129 -3.97 -2.86 -16.45
C ALA A 129 -5.51 -2.94 -16.41
N GLU A 130 -6.21 -2.76 -17.53
CA GLU A 130 -7.69 -2.79 -17.57
C GLU A 130 -8.26 -4.10 -17.04
N THR A 131 -7.61 -5.22 -17.36
CA THR A 131 -8.09 -6.54 -16.94
C THR A 131 -7.94 -6.72 -15.43
N ASN A 132 -6.91 -6.12 -14.82
CA ASN A 132 -6.72 -6.16 -13.36
C ASN A 132 -7.78 -5.33 -12.65
N GLY A 133 -8.03 -4.11 -13.14
CA GLY A 133 -9.09 -3.25 -12.59
C GLY A 133 -10.44 -3.96 -12.59
N LYS A 134 -10.84 -4.52 -13.74
CA LYS A 134 -12.10 -5.28 -13.86
C LYS A 134 -12.15 -6.49 -12.94
N HIS A 135 -11.05 -7.24 -12.83
CA HIS A 135 -10.99 -8.41 -11.96
C HIS A 135 -11.19 -8.04 -10.49
N TRP A 136 -10.51 -7.00 -10.01
CA TRP A 136 -10.66 -6.53 -8.62
C TRP A 136 -12.02 -5.89 -8.35
N GLU A 137 -12.61 -5.20 -9.33
CA GLU A 137 -13.99 -4.70 -9.24
C GLU A 137 -15.01 -5.84 -9.15
N GLN A 138 -14.79 -6.94 -9.87
CA GLN A 138 -15.67 -8.11 -9.83
C GLN A 138 -15.57 -8.88 -8.51
N GLU A 139 -14.37 -9.05 -7.96
CA GLU A 139 -14.19 -9.68 -6.65
C GLU A 139 -14.72 -8.80 -5.51
N GLY A 140 -14.70 -7.47 -5.69
CA GLY A 140 -15.25 -6.48 -4.76
C GLY A 140 -14.46 -6.28 -3.46
N ILE A 141 -13.67 -7.26 -3.04
CA ILE A 141 -12.88 -7.22 -1.79
C ILE A 141 -11.90 -6.05 -1.78
N GLU A 142 -11.17 -5.83 -2.89
CA GLU A 142 -10.22 -4.71 -2.97
C GLU A 142 -10.96 -3.36 -3.05
N VAL A 143 -12.10 -3.29 -3.73
CA VAL A 143 -12.93 -2.07 -3.77
C VAL A 143 -13.40 -1.67 -2.38
N GLU A 144 -13.91 -2.63 -1.60
CA GLU A 144 -14.33 -2.40 -0.22
C GLU A 144 -13.16 -1.96 0.65
N ARG A 145 -12.03 -2.68 0.57
CA ARG A 145 -10.82 -2.39 1.35
C ARG A 145 -10.32 -0.97 1.08
N TRP A 146 -10.15 -0.57 -0.17
CA TRP A 146 -9.65 0.75 -0.54
C TRP A 146 -10.65 1.85 -0.22
N THR A 147 -11.95 1.59 -0.42
CA THR A 147 -13.00 2.53 -0.03
C THR A 147 -12.96 2.78 1.48
N ASN A 148 -12.92 1.73 2.29
CA ASN A 148 -12.90 1.85 3.74
C ASN A 148 -11.63 2.58 4.23
N TYR A 149 -10.47 2.19 3.70
CA TYR A 149 -9.21 2.80 4.10
C TYR A 149 -9.16 4.30 3.76
N LEU A 150 -9.51 4.67 2.52
CA LEU A 150 -9.35 6.04 2.03
C LEU A 150 -10.44 6.99 2.54
N LYS A 151 -11.64 6.49 2.86
CA LYS A 151 -12.76 7.31 3.37
C LYS A 151 -12.82 7.39 4.89
N HIS A 152 -12.30 6.40 5.61
CA HIS A 152 -12.48 6.29 7.07
C HIS A 152 -11.13 6.17 7.79
N LEU A 153 -10.42 5.05 7.61
CA LEU A 153 -9.26 4.72 8.44
C LEU A 153 -8.12 5.75 8.33
N CYS A 154 -7.79 6.16 7.11
CA CYS A 154 -6.74 7.15 6.91
C CYS A 154 -7.14 8.54 7.44
N PRO A 155 -8.32 9.10 7.08
CA PRO A 155 -8.78 10.37 7.66
C PRO A 155 -8.82 10.39 9.19
N GLU A 156 -9.29 9.32 9.82
CA GLU A 156 -9.32 9.19 11.28
C GLU A 156 -7.90 9.20 11.88
N SER A 157 -6.98 8.44 11.27
CA SER A 157 -5.58 8.41 11.70
C SER A 157 -4.90 9.76 11.51
N LEU A 158 -5.14 10.44 10.40
CA LEU A 158 -4.56 11.75 10.11
C LEU A 158 -5.01 12.79 11.14
N ARG A 159 -6.30 12.80 11.48
CA ARG A 159 -6.85 13.69 12.53
C ARG A 159 -6.27 13.39 13.92
N LYS A 160 -5.95 12.12 14.22
CA LYS A 160 -5.30 11.73 15.49
C LYS A 160 -3.88 12.28 15.61
N TYR A 161 -3.15 12.41 14.51
CA TYR A 161 -1.70 12.74 14.54
C TYR A 161 -1.37 14.18 14.11
N VAL A 162 -2.27 14.86 13.41
CA VAL A 162 -2.11 16.26 12.96
C VAL A 162 -2.97 17.23 13.78
N GLY A 163 -3.94 16.71 14.55
CA GLY A 163 -4.87 17.47 15.39
C GLY A 163 -4.37 17.73 16.80
#